data_AF-A0A978TYB6-F1
#
_entry.id   AF-A0A978TYB6-F1
#
_cell.length_a   1.000
_cell.length_b   1.000
_cell.length_c   1.000
_cell.angle_alpha   90.00
_cell.angle_beta   90.00
_cell.angle_gamma   90.00
#
_symmetry.space_group_name_H-M   'P 1'
#
loop_
_entity.id
_entity.type
_entity.pdbx_description
1 polymer ?
#
loop_
_entity_poly.entity_id
_entity_poly.type
_entity_poly.pdbx_seq_one_letter_code
_entity_poly.pdbx_strand_id
1 'polypeptide(L)'
;MPKQQKFPHLVGSKWTAQQTTWGWRHFQVVNRKNQGRWVFAEMVAACDPTVRFWLNASQLKDRTLWQAGWRSLQEQEQPEKTGSPEAGVGET
;
A
#
# COMPACT_ATOMS: atom_id res chain seq x y z
N MET A 1 -16.29 -24.39 7.94
CA MET A 1 -15.15 -23.55 8.39
C MET A 1 -15.15 -22.26 7.58
N PRO A 2 -15.17 -21.07 8.18
CA PRO A 2 -15.15 -19.83 7.41
C PRO A 2 -13.78 -19.68 6.72
N LYS A 3 -13.77 -19.69 5.39
CA LYS A 3 -12.57 -19.43 4.59
C LYS A 3 -12.12 -17.99 4.89
N GLN A 4 -11.02 -17.84 5.65
CA GLN A 4 -10.43 -16.53 5.90
C GLN A 4 -10.22 -15.80 4.57
N GLN A 5 -10.84 -14.64 4.46
CA GLN A 5 -10.83 -13.85 3.23
C GLN A 5 -9.44 -13.25 3.02
N LYS A 6 -8.79 -13.60 1.90
CA LYS A 6 -7.52 -12.96 1.51
C LYS A 6 -7.78 -11.47 1.25
N PHE A 7 -7.10 -10.61 2.02
CA PHE A 7 -7.20 -9.14 2.04
C PHE A 7 -8.62 -8.62 2.33
N PRO A 8 -9.07 -8.62 3.60
CA PRO A 8 -10.39 -8.12 3.98
C PRO A 8 -10.53 -6.59 3.78
N HIS A 9 -9.44 -5.84 3.99
CA HIS A 9 -9.41 -4.37 3.90
C HIS A 9 -8.75 -3.86 2.60
N LEU A 10 -8.83 -4.63 1.51
CA LEU A 10 -8.17 -4.27 0.24
C LEU A 10 -8.82 -3.06 -0.42
N VAL A 11 -10.13 -3.10 -0.63
CA VAL A 11 -10.87 -2.00 -1.27
C VAL A 11 -10.93 -0.82 -0.30
N GLY A 12 -10.64 0.38 -0.78
CA GLY A 12 -10.52 1.60 0.02
C GLY A 12 -9.13 1.82 0.63
N SER A 13 -8.23 0.84 0.56
CA SER A 13 -6.85 1.04 1.03
C SER A 13 -6.10 2.04 0.15
N LYS A 14 -5.27 2.85 0.80
CA LYS A 14 -4.46 3.91 0.20
C LYS A 14 -3.02 3.44 0.12
N TRP A 15 -2.34 3.81 -0.95
CA TRP A 15 -0.97 3.39 -1.21
C TRP A 15 -0.17 4.50 -1.85
N THR A 16 1.12 4.49 -1.54
CA THR A 16 2.11 5.37 -2.15
C THR A 16 3.14 4.51 -2.90
N ALA A 17 3.28 4.75 -4.20
CA ALA A 17 4.28 4.12 -5.04
C ALA A 17 5.67 4.72 -4.77
N GLN A 18 6.68 3.86 -4.64
CA GLN A 18 8.07 4.29 -4.45
C GLN A 18 8.65 4.89 -5.74
N GLN A 19 8.19 4.40 -6.90
CA GLN A 19 8.49 4.97 -8.21
C GLN A 19 7.23 5.55 -8.84
N THR A 20 7.39 6.66 -9.54
CA THR A 20 6.29 7.34 -10.21
C THR A 20 5.70 6.44 -11.29
N THR A 21 4.40 6.19 -11.23
CA THR A 21 3.67 5.39 -12.21
C THR A 21 2.73 6.30 -12.99
N TRP A 22 2.95 6.48 -14.29
CA TRP A 22 2.23 7.45 -15.15
C TRP A 22 2.21 8.89 -14.61
N GLY A 23 3.31 9.34 -13.98
CA GLY A 23 3.36 10.67 -13.37
C GLY A 23 2.80 10.75 -11.94
N TRP A 24 2.19 9.67 -11.43
CA TRP A 24 1.53 9.65 -10.12
C TRP A 24 2.20 8.72 -9.12
N ARG A 25 2.05 9.03 -7.83
CA ARG A 25 2.55 8.21 -6.72
C ARG A 25 1.47 7.80 -5.73
N HIS A 26 0.41 8.59 -5.56
CA HIS A 26 -0.67 8.27 -4.64
C HIS A 26 -1.82 7.58 -5.36
N PHE A 27 -2.17 6.40 -4.87
CA PHE A 27 -3.22 5.58 -5.45
C PHE A 27 -4.15 5.04 -4.35
N GLN A 28 -5.40 4.81 -4.71
CA GLN A 28 -6.38 4.13 -3.88
C GLN A 28 -6.89 2.89 -4.60
N VAL A 29 -7.11 1.81 -3.85
CA VAL A 29 -7.79 0.64 -4.38
C VAL A 29 -9.29 0.92 -4.42
N VAL A 30 -9.89 0.88 -5.60
CA VAL A 30 -11.34 1.08 -5.77
C VAL A 30 -12.10 -0.22 -6.01
N ASN A 31 -11.40 -1.27 -6.46
CA ASN A 31 -12.03 -2.54 -6.79
C ASN A 31 -11.09 -3.73 -6.54
N ARG A 32 -11.68 -4.92 -6.45
CA ARG A 32 -10.95 -6.18 -6.35
C ARG A 32 -11.51 -7.20 -7.32
N LYS A 33 -10.63 -8.01 -7.90
CA LYS A 33 -11.01 -9.13 -8.76
C LYS A 33 -10.27 -10.38 -8.30
N ASN A 34 -11.02 -11.39 -7.87
CA ASN A 34 -10.44 -12.68 -7.51
C ASN A 34 -10.39 -13.56 -8.78
N GLN A 35 -9.21 -14.06 -9.13
CA GLN A 35 -9.02 -15.02 -10.22
C GLN A 35 -8.28 -16.26 -9.71
N GLY A 36 -9.05 -17.29 -9.37
CA GLY A 36 -8.53 -18.51 -8.77
C GLY A 36 -7.77 -18.22 -7.48
N ARG A 37 -6.46 -18.49 -7.48
CA ARG A 37 -5.57 -18.23 -6.33
C ARG A 37 -5.11 -16.76 -6.21
N TRP A 38 -5.29 -15.98 -7.27
CA TRP A 38 -4.79 -14.61 -7.38
C TRP A 38 -5.87 -13.59 -7.03
N VAL A 39 -5.45 -12.48 -6.45
CA VAL A 39 -6.31 -11.34 -6.15
C VAL A 39 -5.70 -10.14 -6.85
N PHE A 40 -6.47 -9.48 -7.71
CA PHE A 40 -6.07 -8.25 -8.35
C PHE A 40 -6.75 -7.06 -7.69
N ALA A 41 -6.02 -5.96 -7.56
CA ALA A 41 -6.50 -4.68 -7.08
C ALA A 41 -6.57 -3.69 -8.24
N GLU A 42 -7.69 -2.99 -8.37
CA GLU A 42 -7.80 -1.86 -9.27
C GLU A 42 -7.34 -0.60 -8.54
N MET A 43 -6.24 -0.03 -9.00
CA MET A 43 -5.61 1.18 -8.49
C MET A 43 -6.10 2.38 -9.30
N VAL A 44 -6.44 3.46 -8.62
CA VAL A 44 -6.80 4.75 -9.23
C VAL A 44 -5.95 5.83 -8.61
N ALA A 45 -5.36 6.71 -9.42
CA ALA A 45 -4.58 7.82 -8.90
C ALA A 45 -5.47 8.78 -8.11
N ALA A 46 -4.99 9.23 -6.95
CA ALA A 46 -5.79 10.07 -6.05
C ALA A 46 -6.13 11.43 -6.67
N CYS A 47 -5.24 11.95 -7.51
CA CYS A 47 -5.37 13.27 -8.15
C CYS A 47 -5.92 13.22 -9.58
N ASP A 48 -5.98 12.04 -10.19
CA ASP A 48 -6.47 11.86 -11.56
C ASP A 48 -7.21 10.51 -11.71
N PRO A 49 -8.55 10.51 -11.69
CA PRO A 49 -9.33 9.28 -11.77
C PRO A 49 -9.24 8.59 -13.14
N THR A 50 -8.66 9.22 -14.16
CA THR A 50 -8.45 8.61 -15.48
C THR A 50 -7.26 7.65 -15.48
N VAL A 51 -6.30 7.84 -14.57
CA VAL A 51 -5.16 6.93 -14.39
C VAL A 51 -5.58 5.76 -13.52
N ARG A 52 -5.86 4.65 -14.19
CA ARG A 52 -6.34 3.41 -13.56
C ARG A 52 -5.59 2.22 -14.11
N PHE A 53 -5.30 1.27 -13.24
CA PHE A 53 -4.65 0.02 -13.66
C PHE A 53 -4.93 -1.10 -12.68
N TRP A 54 -4.74 -2.33 -13.15
CA TRP A 54 -4.85 -3.52 -12.33
C TRP A 54 -3.45 -4.04 -12.00
N LEU A 55 -3.27 -4.46 -10.75
CA LEU A 55 -2.05 -5.13 -10.31
C LEU A 55 -2.39 -6.34 -9.45
N ASN A 56 -1.47 -7.29 -9.34
CA ASN A 56 -1.66 -8.42 -8.41
C ASN A 56 -1.48 -7.90 -6.98
N ALA A 57 -2.49 -8.04 -6.13
CA ALA A 57 -2.50 -7.53 -4.76
C ALA A 57 -1.33 -8.06 -3.91
N SER A 58 -0.67 -9.16 -4.33
CA SER A 58 0.59 -9.59 -3.71
C SER A 58 1.72 -8.57 -3.84
N GLN A 59 1.75 -7.75 -4.90
CA GLN A 59 2.76 -6.71 -5.10
C GLN A 59 2.65 -5.58 -4.06
N LEU A 60 1.45 -5.34 -3.50
CA LEU A 60 1.27 -4.35 -2.42
C LEU A 60 1.99 -4.76 -1.12
N LYS A 61 2.44 -6.02 -1.02
CA LYS A 61 3.26 -6.49 0.10
C LYS A 61 4.74 -6.10 -0.06
N ASP A 62 5.18 -5.80 -1.27
CA ASP A 62 6.55 -5.40 -1.54
C ASP A 62 6.75 -3.92 -1.22
N ARG A 63 7.46 -3.63 -0.12
CA ARG A 63 7.73 -2.27 0.36
C ARG A 63 8.71 -1.49 -0.52
N THR A 64 9.44 -2.17 -1.39
CA THR A 64 10.29 -1.53 -2.39
C THR A 64 9.48 -0.93 -3.54
N LEU A 65 8.22 -1.37 -3.69
CA LEU A 65 7.28 -0.88 -4.69
C LEU A 65 6.19 0.00 -4.07
N TRP A 66 5.65 -0.42 -2.92
CA TRP A 66 4.43 0.14 -2.33
C TRP A 66 4.52 0.35 -0.82
N GLN A 67 4.29 1.59 -0.39
CA GLN A 67 4.05 1.93 0.99
C GLN A 67 2.55 2.02 1.27
N ALA A 68 2.11 1.50 2.41
CA ALA A 68 0.71 1.63 2.83
C ALA A 68 0.44 3.05 3.33
N GLY A 69 -0.74 3.58 3.01
CA GLY A 69 -1.13 4.95 3.33
C GLY A 69 -0.63 5.97 2.32
N TRP A 70 -1.01 7.23 2.55
CA TRP A 70 -0.44 8.38 1.85
C TRP A 70 0.81 8.82 2.59
N ARG A 71 1.93 8.89 1.88
CA ARG A 71 3.18 9.44 2.38
C ARG A 71 3.46 10.79 1.73
N SER A 72 3.83 11.77 2.53
CA SER A 72 4.40 13.02 2.06
C SER A 72 5.78 12.79 1.46
N LEU A 73 6.26 13.76 0.65
CA LEU A 73 7.60 13.69 0.06
C LEU A 73 8.70 13.51 1.12
N GLN A 74 8.58 14.22 2.25
CA GLN A 74 9.53 14.16 3.37
C GLN A 74 9.57 12.78 4.03
N GLU A 75 8.42 12.09 4.13
CA GLU A 75 8.37 10.72 4.64
C GLU A 75 8.94 9.70 3.65
N GLN A 76 8.90 9.97 2.34
CA GLN A 76 9.51 9.10 1.34
C GLN A 76 11.04 9.18 1.36
N GLU A 77 11.60 10.34 1.70
CA GLU A 77 13.06 10.57 1.80
C GLU A 77 13.68 9.95 3.05
N GLN A 78 12.86 9.65 4.06
CA GLN A 78 13.30 8.96 5.27
C GLN A 78 13.03 7.46 5.11
N PRO A 79 14.05 6.62 4.85
CA PRO A 79 13.85 5.19 4.83
C PRO A 79 13.28 4.77 6.18
N GLU A 80 12.15 4.06 6.11
CA GLU A 80 11.38 3.55 7.24
C GLU A 80 12.34 2.95 8.29
N LYS A 81 12.61 3.71 9.36
CA LYS A 81 13.33 3.21 10.53
C LYS A 81 12.46 2.11 11.15
N THR A 82 12.74 0.87 10.77
CA THR A 82 12.13 -0.31 11.36
C THR A 82 12.50 -0.38 12.85
N GLY A 83 11.53 -0.08 13.71
CA GLY A 83 11.45 -0.56 15.09
C GLY A 83 12.37 0.10 16.13
N SER A 84 11.78 0.92 17.00
CA SER A 84 12.23 1.04 18.38
C SER A 84 11.01 1.15 19.29
N PRO A 85 10.79 0.19 20.20
CA PRO A 85 10.36 0.52 21.54
C PRO A 85 11.64 0.64 22.38
N GLU A 86 12.22 1.84 22.42
CA GLU A 86 13.04 2.22 23.56
C GLU A 86 12.03 2.57 24.67
N ALA A 87 11.85 1.65 25.61
CA ALA A 87 11.10 1.91 26.83
C ALA A 87 12.04 1.70 28.02
N GLY A 88 12.41 2.82 28.64
CA GLY A 88 12.71 2.88 30.07
C GLY A 88 14.16 2.72 30.46
N VAL A 89 14.91 3.83 30.38
CA VAL A 89 15.95 4.13 31.37
C VAL A 89 15.24 4.30 32.72
N GLY A 90 15.55 3.44 33.69
CA GLY A 90 15.17 3.59 35.09
C GLY A 90 16.41 3.93 35.90
N GLU A 91 16.40 5.12 36.48
CA GLU A 91 17.36 5.69 37.42
C GLU A 91 17.70 4.75 38.59
N THR A 92 19.00 4.66 38.93
CA THR A 92 19.56 4.86 40.29
C THR A 92 21.06 5.12 40.19
#